data_AF-A0A1H9UZ89-F1
#
_entry.id   AF-A0A1H9UZ89-F1
#
_cell.length_a   1.000
_cell.length_b   1.000
_cell.length_c   1.000
_cell.angle_alpha   90.00
_cell.angle_beta   90.00
_cell.angle_gamma   90.00
#
_symmetry.space_group_name_H-M   'P 1'
#
loop_
_entity.id
_entity.type
_entity.pdbx_description
1 polymer ?
#
loop_
_entity_poly.entity_id
_entity_poly.type
_entity_poly.pdbx_seq_one_letter_code
_entity_poly.pdbx_strand_id
1 'polypeptide(L)'
;MFEPYLAAYHYYALFEDGRGMSDVGNAEDLYRRIAPHEEQEYTGHGVWVSSDGLSRAGERDSDDAYREVSATELERLGQLVDDRGPLREVRRDGFEGGGFAVFRHEADMVDLHSAYAVVDELLPEHRFALPLASFERDVLAGIVALLAARRRAEPVDGHYCFAAFERLGDVADLDRAHALIRCSSSGDGEWEIYLQEGVWVRGEQPRHDVVLPIGRDDLERTIRGRETAEARYFDVWHGFATEDGRYLHDLVRRTGSSDDTPDDLGWRHTDVLTRLEPGWWVVELGERNFRGARYVAALTERSRRFHGQPHDYRAVFRKDDRVYSNVCDLGNVLFLAKRLPNPYELEYELWTPDGWQPTSTMLLEYTTLPISEEEFQRLAAPRQDEPGVDDLGR
;
A
#
# COMPACT_ATOMS: atom_id res chain seq x y z
N MET A 1 -7.95 -20.13 -8.52
CA MET A 1 -6.92 -19.27 -7.88
C MET A 1 -7.09 -17.79 -8.21
N PHE A 2 -7.65 -17.42 -9.37
CA PHE A 2 -7.95 -16.03 -9.73
C PHE A 2 -9.37 -15.58 -9.36
N GLU A 3 -10.28 -16.51 -9.06
CA GLU A 3 -11.69 -16.18 -8.76
C GLU A 3 -11.87 -15.07 -7.71
N PRO A 4 -11.05 -15.00 -6.64
CA PRO A 4 -11.13 -13.89 -5.67
C PRO A 4 -10.95 -12.50 -6.30
N TYR A 5 -10.10 -12.39 -7.33
CA TYR A 5 -9.80 -11.11 -7.97
C TYR A 5 -10.88 -10.68 -8.98
N LEU A 6 -11.79 -11.59 -9.33
CA LEU A 6 -12.94 -11.34 -10.20
C LEU A 6 -14.24 -11.16 -9.40
N ALA A 7 -14.28 -11.56 -8.13
CA ALA A 7 -15.45 -11.40 -7.28
C ALA A 7 -15.74 -9.92 -7.02
N ALA A 8 -17.02 -9.51 -7.07
CA ALA A 8 -17.38 -8.11 -6.81
C ALA A 8 -16.95 -7.67 -5.39
N TYR A 9 -17.24 -8.50 -4.39
CA TYR A 9 -16.87 -8.30 -2.99
C TYR A 9 -16.61 -9.66 -2.33
N HIS A 10 -15.73 -9.66 -1.33
CA HIS A 10 -15.62 -10.75 -0.36
C HIS A 10 -16.26 -10.31 0.95
N TYR A 11 -17.05 -11.19 1.56
CA TYR A 11 -17.77 -10.90 2.81
C TYR A 11 -17.21 -11.77 3.93
N TYR A 12 -17.05 -11.18 5.11
CA TYR A 12 -16.45 -11.84 6.27
C TYR A 12 -17.31 -11.63 7.51
N ALA A 13 -17.38 -12.66 8.34
CA ALA A 13 -17.90 -12.56 9.70
C ALA A 13 -16.72 -12.41 10.67
N LEU A 14 -16.81 -11.45 11.58
CA LEU A 14 -15.87 -11.26 12.68
C LEU A 14 -16.44 -11.89 13.97
N PHE A 15 -15.59 -12.50 14.77
CA PHE A 15 -15.91 -13.19 16.01
C PHE A 15 -14.91 -12.77 17.09
N GLU A 16 -15.38 -12.65 18.33
CA GLU A 16 -14.54 -12.37 19.51
C GLU A 16 -13.45 -13.44 19.73
N ASP A 17 -13.73 -14.70 19.35
CA ASP A 17 -12.73 -15.77 19.36
C ASP A 17 -12.98 -16.87 18.31
N GLY A 18 -11.98 -17.75 18.14
CA GLY A 18 -12.05 -18.87 17.20
C GLY A 18 -13.06 -19.98 17.55
N ARG A 19 -13.62 -20.02 18.77
CA ARG A 19 -14.49 -21.11 19.23
C ARG A 19 -15.91 -20.97 18.70
N GLY A 20 -16.33 -19.75 18.36
CA GLY A 20 -17.67 -19.42 17.84
C GLY A 20 -17.84 -19.53 16.32
N MET A 21 -16.75 -19.67 15.55
CA MET A 21 -16.74 -19.49 14.09
C MET A 21 -17.63 -20.45 13.28
N SER A 22 -17.99 -21.60 13.85
CA SER A 22 -18.79 -22.63 13.15
C SER A 22 -20.27 -22.25 12.99
N ASP A 23 -20.80 -21.36 13.82
CA ASP A 23 -22.15 -20.80 13.65
C ASP A 23 -22.03 -19.30 13.40
N VAL A 24 -22.46 -18.88 12.20
CA VAL A 24 -22.44 -17.47 11.80
C VAL A 24 -23.30 -16.59 12.71
N GLY A 25 -24.28 -17.16 13.42
CA GLY A 25 -25.09 -16.40 14.39
C GLY A 25 -24.30 -15.86 15.58
N ASN A 26 -23.10 -16.39 15.83
CA ASN A 26 -22.19 -15.91 16.86
C ASN A 26 -21.26 -14.79 16.37
N ALA A 27 -21.35 -14.39 15.11
CA ALA A 27 -20.56 -13.27 14.63
C ALA A 27 -20.98 -12.01 15.37
N GLU A 28 -19.99 -11.22 15.74
CA GLU A 28 -20.20 -9.89 16.32
C GLU A 28 -20.61 -8.93 15.21
N ASP A 29 -19.83 -8.96 14.13
CA ASP A 29 -19.90 -7.99 13.04
C ASP A 29 -19.79 -8.66 11.67
N LEU A 30 -20.33 -7.97 10.67
CA LEU A 30 -20.26 -8.35 9.26
C LEU A 30 -19.39 -7.34 8.52
N TYR A 31 -18.43 -7.86 7.74
CA TYR A 31 -17.50 -7.05 6.97
C TYR A 31 -17.55 -7.40 5.48
N ARG A 32 -17.11 -6.45 4.64
CA ARG A 32 -16.75 -6.70 3.24
C ARG A 32 -15.36 -6.15 2.93
N ARG A 33 -14.60 -6.84 2.09
CA ARG A 33 -13.36 -6.34 1.49
C ARG A 33 -13.56 -6.05 0.01
N ILE A 34 -13.10 -4.87 -0.38
CA ILE A 34 -13.11 -4.40 -1.77
C ILE A 34 -11.72 -4.58 -2.39
N ALA A 35 -10.69 -4.32 -1.59
CA ALA A 35 -9.27 -4.52 -1.88
C ALA A 35 -8.52 -4.95 -0.60
N PRO A 36 -7.23 -5.36 -0.68
CA PRO A 36 -6.50 -5.94 0.46
C PRO A 36 -6.50 -5.12 1.76
N HIS A 37 -6.56 -3.80 1.65
CA HIS A 37 -6.52 -2.85 2.77
C HIS A 37 -7.76 -1.95 2.84
N GLU A 38 -8.81 -2.31 2.10
CA GLU A 38 -10.06 -1.55 2.03
C GLU A 38 -11.19 -2.45 2.50
N GLU A 39 -11.41 -2.41 3.81
CA GLU A 39 -12.44 -3.16 4.51
C GLU A 39 -13.50 -2.24 5.10
N GLN A 40 -14.72 -2.75 5.16
CA GLN A 40 -15.87 -2.02 5.66
C GLN A 40 -16.71 -2.91 6.55
N GLU A 41 -17.23 -2.32 7.62
CA GLU A 41 -18.16 -2.93 8.55
C GLU A 41 -19.60 -2.57 8.14
N TYR A 42 -20.48 -3.57 8.18
CA TYR A 42 -21.90 -3.37 8.00
C TYR A 42 -22.50 -2.91 9.32
N THR A 43 -23.04 -1.70 9.34
CA THR A 43 -23.64 -1.07 10.53
C THR A 43 -25.16 -1.16 10.56
N GLY A 44 -25.74 -1.89 9.59
CA GLY A 44 -27.18 -2.11 9.46
C GLY A 44 -27.86 -1.21 8.43
N HIS A 45 -29.03 -1.64 7.98
CA HIS A 45 -29.94 -0.96 7.05
C HIS A 45 -29.29 -0.48 5.76
N GLY A 46 -28.43 -1.32 5.18
CA GLY A 46 -27.70 -1.04 3.95
C GLY A 46 -26.45 -0.17 4.14
N VAL A 47 -26.09 0.22 5.36
CA VAL A 47 -24.98 1.14 5.61
C VAL A 47 -23.67 0.39 5.87
N TRP A 48 -22.66 0.69 5.06
CA TRP A 48 -21.29 0.20 5.20
C TRP A 48 -20.34 1.36 5.53
N VAL A 49 -19.48 1.18 6.54
CA VAL A 49 -18.53 2.20 7.00
C VAL A 49 -17.12 1.66 6.92
N SER A 50 -16.15 2.50 6.53
CA SER A 50 -14.73 2.15 6.58
C SER A 50 -14.34 1.70 7.99
N SER A 51 -13.64 0.58 8.08
CA SER A 51 -13.20 -0.02 9.34
C SER A 51 -11.81 -0.64 9.15
N ASP A 52 -11.17 -1.02 10.24
CA ASP A 52 -9.91 -1.74 10.31
C ASP A 52 -10.01 -3.05 11.12
N GLY A 53 -11.25 -3.50 11.39
CA GLY A 53 -11.53 -4.65 12.24
C GLY A 53 -10.96 -5.99 11.74
N LEU A 54 -11.03 -6.29 10.44
CA LEU A 54 -10.43 -7.54 9.92
C LEU A 54 -8.90 -7.47 9.85
N SER A 55 -8.36 -6.27 9.65
CA SER A 55 -6.91 -6.03 9.66
C SER A 55 -6.36 -6.21 11.07
N ARG A 56 -7.02 -5.63 12.08
CA ARG A 56 -6.70 -5.84 13.50
C ARG A 56 -6.84 -7.29 13.92
N ALA A 57 -7.92 -7.97 13.51
CA ALA A 57 -8.13 -9.38 13.80
C ALA A 57 -7.08 -10.31 13.16
N GLY A 58 -6.36 -9.85 12.13
CA GLY A 58 -5.24 -10.58 11.52
C GLY A 58 -3.91 -10.40 12.25
N GLU A 59 -3.82 -9.51 13.23
CA GLU A 59 -2.60 -9.28 14.00
C GLU A 59 -2.30 -10.46 14.93
N ARG A 60 -1.01 -10.74 15.14
CA ARG A 60 -0.54 -11.92 15.89
C ARG A 60 -1.07 -11.99 17.32
N ASP A 61 -1.37 -10.84 17.92
CA ASP A 61 -1.78 -10.69 19.31
C ASP A 61 -3.29 -10.42 19.46
N SER A 62 -4.06 -10.53 18.36
CA SER A 62 -5.51 -10.41 18.40
C SER A 62 -6.16 -11.71 18.89
N ASP A 63 -7.13 -11.58 19.80
CA ASP A 63 -8.01 -12.68 20.18
C ASP A 63 -9.15 -12.89 19.17
N ASP A 64 -9.50 -11.83 18.42
CA ASP A 64 -10.55 -11.85 17.41
C ASP A 64 -10.20 -12.78 16.24
N ALA A 65 -11.21 -13.42 15.67
CA ALA A 65 -11.09 -14.30 14.51
C ALA A 65 -12.11 -13.93 13.43
N TYR A 66 -11.78 -14.14 12.16
CA TYR A 66 -12.72 -13.92 11.07
C TYR A 66 -12.71 -15.06 10.03
N ARG A 67 -13.84 -15.24 9.33
CA ARG A 67 -13.93 -16.12 8.16
C ARG A 67 -14.82 -15.57 7.08
N GLU A 68 -14.57 -16.01 5.85
CA GLU A 68 -15.43 -15.70 4.71
C GLU A 68 -16.83 -16.34 4.90
N VAL A 69 -17.86 -15.64 4.43
CA VAL A 69 -19.26 -16.08 4.52
C VAL A 69 -19.87 -16.32 3.14
N SER A 70 -20.74 -17.33 3.07
CA SER A 70 -21.55 -17.60 1.88
C SER A 70 -22.67 -16.57 1.69
N ALA A 71 -23.29 -16.54 0.51
CA ALA A 71 -24.40 -15.63 0.21
C ALA A 71 -25.59 -15.80 1.18
N THR A 72 -25.94 -17.04 1.55
CA THR A 72 -27.02 -17.30 2.52
C THR A 72 -26.65 -16.82 3.93
N GLU A 73 -25.39 -16.96 4.32
CA GLU A 73 -24.88 -16.47 5.61
C GLU A 73 -24.82 -14.94 5.66
N LEU A 74 -24.46 -14.30 4.55
CA LEU A 74 -24.47 -12.86 4.39
C LEU A 74 -25.88 -12.28 4.60
N GLU A 75 -26.90 -12.86 3.97
CA GLU A 75 -28.30 -12.42 4.16
C GLU A 75 -28.73 -12.54 5.62
N ARG A 76 -28.37 -13.66 6.28
CA ARG A 76 -28.70 -13.89 7.69
C ARG A 76 -28.00 -12.90 8.61
N LEU A 77 -26.71 -12.64 8.39
CA LEU A 77 -25.95 -11.66 9.16
C LEU A 77 -26.45 -10.24 8.96
N GLY A 78 -26.73 -9.87 7.71
CA GLY A 78 -27.33 -8.58 7.39
C GLY A 78 -28.61 -8.36 8.17
N GLN A 79 -29.50 -9.36 8.20
CA GLN A 79 -30.73 -9.29 9.01
C GLN A 79 -30.45 -9.16 10.51
N LEU A 80 -29.49 -9.91 11.05
CA LEU A 80 -29.14 -9.83 12.47
C LEU A 80 -28.60 -8.46 12.86
N VAL A 81 -27.78 -7.83 12.01
CA VAL A 81 -27.26 -6.48 12.25
C VAL A 81 -28.39 -5.45 12.11
N ASP A 82 -29.25 -5.59 11.10
CA ASP A 82 -30.43 -4.73 10.91
C ASP A 82 -31.39 -4.79 12.12
N ASP A 83 -31.56 -5.97 12.71
CA ASP A 83 -32.43 -6.17 13.88
C ASP A 83 -31.82 -5.57 15.17
N ARG A 84 -30.48 -5.43 15.23
CA ARG A 84 -29.73 -4.88 16.38
C ARG A 84 -29.48 -3.38 16.25
N GLY A 85 -29.35 -2.87 15.03
CA GLY A 85 -28.89 -1.52 14.72
C GLY A 85 -29.95 -0.45 14.95
N PRO A 86 -29.57 0.76 15.41
CA PRO A 86 -30.48 1.90 15.38
C PRO A 86 -30.74 2.35 13.92
N LEU A 87 -31.99 2.64 13.59
CA LEU A 87 -32.35 3.36 12.36
C LEU A 87 -31.62 4.71 12.35
N ARG A 88 -30.53 4.82 11.59
CA ARG A 88 -29.80 6.09 11.44
C ARG A 88 -30.28 6.82 10.19
N GLU A 89 -30.82 8.02 10.39
CA GLU A 89 -30.84 9.05 9.35
C GLU A 89 -29.41 9.57 9.18
N VAL A 90 -28.79 9.27 8.04
CA VAL A 90 -27.50 9.86 7.66
C VAL A 90 -27.73 11.35 7.35
N ARG A 91 -27.54 12.22 8.34
CA ARG A 91 -27.39 13.66 8.10
C ARG A 91 -25.96 13.94 7.65
N ARG A 92 -25.81 14.37 6.39
CA ARG A 92 -24.57 14.96 5.87
C ARG A 92 -24.76 16.48 5.78
N ASP A 93 -24.17 17.21 6.71
CA ASP A 93 -24.00 18.66 6.62
C ASP A 93 -22.58 18.98 6.15
N GLY A 94 -22.46 19.93 5.20
CA GLY A 94 -21.19 20.50 4.73
C GLY A 94 -20.76 19.96 3.37
N PHE A 95 -20.95 20.78 2.32
CA PHE A 95 -20.62 20.43 0.93
C PHE A 95 -19.51 21.32 0.39
N GLU A 96 -18.40 20.70 -0.04
CA GLU A 96 -17.42 21.29 -0.95
C GLU A 96 -17.08 20.27 -2.07
N GLY A 97 -17.80 20.35 -3.19
CA GLY A 97 -17.22 20.32 -4.53
C GLY A 97 -16.59 19.04 -5.10
N GLY A 98 -16.92 17.82 -4.64
CA GLY A 98 -16.33 16.58 -5.18
C GLY A 98 -17.02 15.96 -6.40
N GLY A 99 -18.25 16.36 -6.74
CA GLY A 99 -19.08 15.72 -7.78
C GLY A 99 -20.23 14.91 -7.17
N PHE A 100 -20.73 13.92 -7.91
CA PHE A 100 -21.92 13.14 -7.52
C PHE A 100 -21.76 11.65 -7.78
N ALA A 101 -22.20 10.84 -6.82
CA ALA A 101 -22.46 9.42 -7.00
C ALA A 101 -23.85 9.24 -7.61
N VAL A 102 -23.98 8.42 -8.66
CA VAL A 102 -25.26 8.17 -9.36
C VAL A 102 -25.69 6.73 -9.19
N PHE A 103 -26.97 6.54 -8.89
CA PHE A 103 -27.57 5.26 -8.55
C PHE A 103 -28.69 4.88 -9.51
N ARG A 104 -28.95 3.58 -9.67
CA ARG A 104 -30.04 3.10 -10.52
C ARG A 104 -31.39 3.21 -9.80
N HIS A 105 -31.39 2.97 -8.49
CA HIS A 105 -32.58 2.97 -7.67
C HIS A 105 -32.36 3.82 -6.40
N GLU A 106 -33.45 4.39 -5.87
CA GLU A 106 -33.41 5.17 -4.62
C GLU A 106 -32.90 4.34 -3.44
N ALA A 107 -33.28 3.06 -3.38
CA ALA A 107 -32.85 2.13 -2.34
C ALA A 107 -31.33 1.91 -2.34
N ASP A 108 -30.64 2.12 -3.45
CA ASP A 108 -29.18 1.93 -3.55
C ASP A 108 -28.42 3.08 -2.87
N MET A 109 -29.08 4.23 -2.64
CA MET A 109 -28.43 5.44 -2.09
C MET A 109 -27.98 5.27 -0.63
N VAL A 110 -28.40 4.21 0.06
CA VAL A 110 -27.95 3.89 1.42
C VAL A 110 -26.52 3.32 1.46
N ASP A 111 -26.05 2.77 0.33
CA ASP A 111 -24.69 2.27 0.16
C ASP A 111 -23.99 3.00 -0.99
N LEU A 112 -23.05 3.88 -0.66
CA LEU A 112 -22.33 4.68 -1.64
C LEU A 112 -21.68 3.84 -2.75
N HIS A 113 -21.22 2.62 -2.43
CA HIS A 113 -20.58 1.71 -3.38
C HIS A 113 -21.55 0.96 -4.31
N SER A 114 -22.87 1.12 -4.10
CA SER A 114 -23.90 0.70 -5.06
C SER A 114 -24.08 1.71 -6.21
N ALA A 115 -23.38 2.85 -6.17
CA ALA A 115 -23.33 3.76 -7.30
C ALA A 115 -22.86 3.04 -8.56
N TYR A 116 -23.48 3.35 -9.71
CA TYR A 116 -23.04 2.82 -10.99
C TYR A 116 -22.11 3.78 -11.74
N ALA A 117 -22.05 5.04 -11.31
CA ALA A 117 -21.22 6.07 -11.90
C ALA A 117 -20.86 7.15 -10.86
N VAL A 118 -19.72 7.80 -11.09
CA VAL A 118 -19.33 9.05 -10.44
C VAL A 118 -19.21 10.11 -11.53
N VAL A 119 -19.88 11.26 -11.34
CA VAL A 119 -19.99 12.31 -12.37
C VAL A 119 -19.69 13.69 -11.78
N ASP A 120 -19.14 14.58 -12.61
CA ASP A 120 -18.92 15.98 -12.26
C ASP A 120 -20.22 16.78 -12.20
N GLU A 121 -21.11 16.54 -13.17
CA GLU A 121 -22.36 17.26 -13.35
C GLU A 121 -23.53 16.29 -13.49
N LEU A 122 -24.69 16.65 -12.91
CA LEU A 122 -25.90 15.86 -13.01
C LEU A 122 -26.61 16.11 -14.34
N LEU A 123 -26.92 15.03 -15.05
CA LEU A 123 -27.78 15.03 -16.22
C LEU A 123 -29.23 14.72 -15.80
N PRO A 124 -30.25 15.06 -16.64
CA PRO A 124 -31.65 14.79 -16.33
C PRO A 124 -31.98 13.30 -16.05
N GLU A 125 -31.16 12.39 -16.57
CA GLU A 125 -31.25 10.94 -16.35
C GLU A 125 -30.71 10.49 -14.98
N HIS A 126 -29.93 11.32 -14.28
CA HIS A 126 -29.36 11.02 -12.96
C HIS A 126 -30.38 11.28 -11.84
N ARG A 127 -31.50 10.55 -11.87
CA ARG A 127 -32.63 10.74 -10.96
C ARG A 127 -32.29 10.48 -9.48
N PHE A 128 -31.34 9.59 -9.22
CA PHE A 128 -30.91 9.21 -7.87
C PHE A 128 -29.42 9.51 -7.76
N ALA A 129 -29.07 10.55 -7.02
CA ALA A 129 -27.68 10.97 -6.87
C ALA A 129 -27.39 11.50 -5.48
N LEU A 130 -26.16 11.27 -5.02
CA LEU A 130 -25.64 11.82 -3.77
C LEU A 130 -24.43 12.72 -4.03
N PRO A 131 -24.36 13.89 -3.38
CA PRO A 131 -23.18 14.74 -3.41
C PRO A 131 -21.98 14.04 -2.73
N LEU A 132 -20.79 14.20 -3.31
CA LEU A 132 -19.54 13.64 -2.80
C LEU A 132 -18.57 14.73 -2.33
N ALA A 133 -17.83 14.44 -1.26
CA ALA A 133 -16.59 15.14 -0.97
C ALA A 133 -15.48 14.69 -1.93
N SER A 134 -14.46 15.53 -2.18
CA SER A 134 -13.38 15.22 -3.13
C SER A 134 -12.65 13.91 -2.82
N PHE A 135 -12.41 13.60 -1.55
CA PHE A 135 -11.76 12.34 -1.16
C PHE A 135 -12.68 11.11 -1.38
N GLU A 136 -13.99 11.25 -1.17
CA GLU A 136 -14.95 10.17 -1.43
C GLU A 136 -15.07 9.88 -2.94
N ARG A 137 -14.96 10.93 -3.76
CA ARG A 137 -15.03 10.83 -5.22
C ARG A 137 -13.97 9.90 -5.79
N ASP A 138 -12.70 10.10 -5.44
CA ASP A 138 -11.60 9.32 -6.01
C ASP A 138 -11.70 7.84 -5.62
N VAL A 139 -11.97 7.57 -4.34
CA VAL A 139 -12.17 6.21 -3.83
C VAL A 139 -13.36 5.54 -4.52
N LEU A 140 -14.51 6.22 -4.59
CA LEU A 140 -15.71 5.68 -5.22
C LEU A 140 -15.54 5.46 -6.72
N ALA A 141 -14.87 6.39 -7.43
CA ALA A 141 -14.57 6.25 -8.84
C ALA A 141 -13.71 4.99 -9.10
N GLY A 142 -12.70 4.77 -8.26
CA GLY A 142 -11.88 3.55 -8.28
C GLY A 142 -12.71 2.28 -8.07
N ILE A 143 -13.62 2.27 -7.10
CA ILE A 143 -14.52 1.14 -6.82
C ILE A 143 -15.45 0.86 -8.00
N VAL A 144 -16.09 1.89 -8.55
CA VAL A 144 -17.00 1.74 -9.70
C VAL A 144 -16.24 1.18 -10.90
N ALA A 145 -15.04 1.69 -11.18
CA ALA A 145 -14.17 1.20 -12.25
C ALA A 145 -13.80 -0.27 -12.03
N LEU A 146 -13.36 -0.63 -10.82
CA LEU A 146 -13.00 -2.01 -10.44
C LEU A 146 -14.15 -2.99 -10.63
N LEU A 147 -15.34 -2.67 -10.12
CA LEU A 147 -16.52 -3.52 -10.24
C LEU A 147 -17.00 -3.65 -11.69
N ALA A 148 -16.92 -2.57 -12.47
CA ALA A 148 -17.25 -2.60 -13.89
C ALA A 148 -16.28 -3.50 -14.66
N ALA A 149 -14.98 -3.41 -14.38
CA ALA A 149 -13.95 -4.24 -14.99
C ALA A 149 -14.09 -5.72 -14.63
N ARG A 150 -14.30 -6.05 -13.35
CA ARG A 150 -14.56 -7.43 -12.89
C ARG A 150 -15.73 -8.09 -13.62
N ARG A 151 -16.83 -7.36 -13.84
CA ARG A 151 -18.00 -7.86 -14.58
C ARG A 151 -17.75 -8.11 -16.08
N ARG A 152 -16.72 -7.48 -16.65
CA ARG A 152 -16.37 -7.57 -18.08
C ARG A 152 -15.06 -8.35 -18.30
N ALA A 153 -14.47 -8.90 -17.25
CA ALA A 153 -13.18 -9.56 -17.32
C ALA A 153 -13.27 -10.81 -18.20
N GLU A 154 -12.43 -10.87 -19.22
CA GLU A 154 -12.32 -12.00 -20.14
C GLU A 154 -10.84 -12.37 -20.33
N PRO A 155 -10.52 -13.66 -20.53
CA PRO A 155 -9.14 -14.06 -20.80
C PRO A 155 -8.59 -13.46 -22.09
N VAL A 156 -7.36 -12.94 -22.03
CA VAL A 156 -6.55 -12.50 -23.16
C VAL A 156 -5.47 -13.56 -23.39
N ASP A 157 -5.51 -14.21 -24.55
CA ASP A 157 -4.52 -15.24 -24.95
C ASP A 157 -4.33 -16.34 -23.86
N GLY A 158 -5.44 -16.81 -23.29
CA GLY A 158 -5.46 -17.86 -22.27
C GLY A 158 -5.11 -17.40 -20.84
N HIS A 159 -5.03 -16.09 -20.59
CA HIS A 159 -4.67 -15.54 -19.28
C HIS A 159 -5.67 -14.47 -18.85
N TYR A 160 -5.93 -14.36 -17.54
CA TYR A 160 -6.50 -13.13 -17.00
C TYR A 160 -5.35 -12.16 -16.74
N CYS A 161 -5.45 -10.97 -17.32
CA CYS A 161 -4.47 -9.89 -17.15
C CYS A 161 -5.02 -8.85 -16.18
N PHE A 162 -4.13 -8.31 -15.36
CA PHE A 162 -4.47 -7.29 -14.37
C PHE A 162 -3.44 -6.17 -14.37
N ALA A 163 -3.92 -4.95 -14.19
CA ALA A 163 -3.13 -3.80 -13.81
C ALA A 163 -3.12 -3.67 -12.28
N ALA A 164 -1.95 -3.48 -11.68
CA ALA A 164 -1.80 -3.34 -10.24
C ALA A 164 -1.57 -1.88 -9.83
N PHE A 165 -2.19 -1.48 -8.73
CA PHE A 165 -2.18 -0.14 -8.18
C PHE A 165 -1.85 -0.18 -6.69
N GLU A 166 -1.13 0.84 -6.21
CA GLU A 166 -0.84 0.97 -4.77
C GLU A 166 -2.11 1.37 -3.98
N ARG A 167 -3.07 2.03 -4.64
CA ARG A 167 -4.26 2.61 -4.01
C ARG A 167 -5.49 2.41 -4.88
N LEU A 168 -6.64 2.28 -4.22
CA LEU A 168 -7.93 2.08 -4.87
C LEU A 168 -8.36 3.30 -5.69
N GLY A 169 -8.09 4.51 -5.20
CA GLY A 169 -8.42 5.75 -5.93
C GLY A 169 -7.67 5.93 -7.24
N ASP A 170 -6.55 5.22 -7.46
CA ASP A 170 -5.78 5.32 -8.70
C ASP A 170 -6.33 4.43 -9.83
N VAL A 171 -7.21 3.48 -9.50
CA VAL A 171 -7.77 2.49 -10.44
C VAL A 171 -8.55 3.13 -11.60
N ALA A 172 -9.10 4.32 -11.39
CA ALA A 172 -9.81 5.06 -12.44
C ALA A 172 -8.90 5.56 -13.57
N ASP A 173 -7.59 5.61 -13.35
CA ASP A 173 -6.58 6.06 -14.31
C ASP A 173 -5.53 4.96 -14.53
N LEU A 174 -5.72 4.18 -15.60
CA LEU A 174 -4.88 3.02 -15.92
C LEU A 174 -3.39 3.38 -16.09
N ASP A 175 -3.08 4.63 -16.45
CA ASP A 175 -1.69 5.08 -16.61
C ASP A 175 -0.96 5.19 -15.25
N ARG A 176 -1.69 5.14 -14.13
CA ARG A 176 -1.13 5.06 -12.76
C ARG A 176 -0.80 3.63 -12.31
N ALA A 177 -1.10 2.62 -13.11
CA ALA A 177 -0.74 1.25 -12.78
C ALA A 177 0.78 1.10 -12.66
N HIS A 178 1.24 0.57 -11.52
CA HIS A 178 2.66 0.39 -11.27
C HIS A 178 3.18 -0.98 -11.74
N ALA A 179 2.30 -1.95 -11.96
CA ALA A 179 2.67 -3.26 -12.49
C ALA A 179 1.60 -3.84 -13.42
N LEU A 180 2.02 -4.78 -14.24
CA LEU A 180 1.17 -5.64 -15.05
C LEU A 180 1.43 -7.08 -14.67
N ILE A 181 0.38 -7.79 -14.29
CA ILE A 181 0.45 -9.19 -13.88
C ILE A 181 -0.57 -10.01 -14.65
N ARG A 182 -0.35 -11.31 -14.74
CA ARG A 182 -1.33 -12.23 -15.30
C ARG A 182 -1.25 -13.59 -14.65
N CYS A 183 -2.30 -14.37 -14.82
CA CYS A 183 -2.34 -15.78 -14.42
C CYS A 183 -3.11 -16.59 -15.47
N SER A 184 -2.79 -17.89 -15.56
CA SER A 184 -3.51 -18.79 -16.47
C SER A 184 -5.01 -18.78 -16.19
N SER A 185 -5.83 -18.68 -17.25
CA SER A 185 -7.28 -18.79 -17.13
C SER A 185 -7.76 -20.19 -16.76
N SER A 186 -6.89 -21.21 -16.85
CA SER A 186 -7.19 -22.56 -16.36
C SER A 186 -7.14 -22.67 -14.84
N GLY A 187 -6.51 -21.71 -14.15
CA GLY A 187 -6.34 -21.70 -12.70
C GLY A 187 -5.18 -22.56 -12.16
N ASP A 188 -4.48 -23.30 -13.02
CA ASP A 188 -3.37 -24.22 -12.66
C ASP A 188 -1.97 -23.59 -12.81
N GLY A 189 -1.91 -22.31 -13.18
CA GLY A 189 -0.66 -21.60 -13.48
C GLY A 189 -0.17 -20.73 -12.32
N GLU A 190 1.14 -20.50 -12.30
CA GLU A 190 1.76 -19.49 -11.45
C GLU A 190 1.35 -18.08 -11.91
N TRP A 191 1.48 -17.11 -11.01
CA TRP A 191 1.39 -15.71 -11.37
C TRP A 191 2.62 -15.29 -12.15
N GLU A 192 2.42 -14.45 -13.15
CA GLU A 192 3.48 -13.89 -13.98
C GLU A 192 3.41 -12.36 -13.94
N ILE A 193 4.56 -11.73 -14.05
CA ILE A 193 4.70 -10.29 -14.09
C ILE A 193 5.37 -9.85 -15.39
N TYR A 194 4.90 -8.73 -15.93
CA TYR A 194 5.43 -8.14 -17.15
C TYR A 194 6.80 -7.50 -16.89
N LEU A 195 7.86 -8.05 -17.48
CA LEU A 195 9.19 -7.50 -17.31
C LEU A 195 9.52 -6.47 -18.42
N GLN A 196 9.25 -6.83 -19.68
CA GLN A 196 9.48 -5.99 -20.86
C GLN A 196 8.74 -6.60 -22.06
N GLU A 197 8.80 -5.95 -23.22
CA GLU A 197 8.07 -6.39 -24.41
C GLU A 197 8.31 -7.88 -24.72
N GLY A 198 7.22 -8.64 -24.76
CA GLY A 198 7.23 -10.09 -25.02
C GLY A 198 7.75 -10.97 -23.88
N VAL A 199 8.17 -10.40 -22.74
CA VAL A 199 8.79 -11.12 -21.63
C VAL A 199 7.91 -11.02 -20.37
N TRP A 200 7.36 -12.16 -19.98
CA TRP A 200 6.68 -12.38 -18.72
C TRP A 200 7.52 -13.34 -17.89
N VAL A 201 7.71 -13.02 -16.61
CA VAL A 201 8.52 -13.81 -15.68
C VAL A 201 7.68 -14.25 -14.50
N ARG A 202 8.12 -15.27 -13.78
CA ARG A 202 7.41 -15.73 -12.57
C ARG A 202 7.31 -14.57 -11.57
N GLY A 203 6.10 -14.34 -11.08
CA GLY A 203 5.82 -13.33 -10.07
C GLY A 203 5.14 -13.93 -8.84
N GLU A 204 4.73 -13.04 -7.94
CA GLU A 204 3.94 -13.40 -6.77
C GLU A 204 2.46 -13.08 -7.01
N GLN A 205 1.58 -13.82 -6.32
CA GLN A 205 0.18 -13.46 -6.21
C GLN A 205 0.06 -12.05 -5.60
N PRO A 206 -0.75 -11.14 -6.19
CA PRO A 206 -0.90 -9.76 -5.73
C PRO A 206 -1.76 -9.68 -4.45
N ARG A 207 -1.21 -10.09 -3.31
CA ARG A 207 -1.95 -10.14 -2.04
C ARG A 207 -2.15 -8.78 -1.41
N HIS A 208 -1.27 -7.83 -1.75
CA HIS A 208 -1.21 -6.50 -1.12
C HIS A 208 -1.61 -5.37 -2.09
N ASP A 209 -1.78 -5.67 -3.38
CA ASP A 209 -2.08 -4.67 -4.39
C ASP A 209 -3.58 -4.60 -4.72
N VAL A 210 -4.01 -3.41 -5.12
CA VAL A 210 -5.31 -3.27 -5.78
C VAL A 210 -5.13 -3.68 -7.24
N VAL A 211 -5.82 -4.74 -7.67
CA VAL A 211 -5.69 -5.25 -9.04
C VAL A 211 -6.98 -5.05 -9.83
N LEU A 212 -6.84 -4.44 -11.00
CA LEU A 212 -7.91 -4.20 -11.96
C LEU A 212 -7.80 -5.22 -13.11
N PRO A 213 -8.80 -6.09 -13.33
CA PRO A 213 -8.82 -6.93 -14.52
C PRO A 213 -8.89 -6.07 -15.78
N ILE A 214 -8.07 -6.36 -16.79
CA ILE A 214 -8.00 -5.57 -18.02
C ILE A 214 -8.17 -6.44 -19.27
N GLY A 215 -8.79 -5.86 -20.30
CA GLY A 215 -8.94 -6.49 -21.61
C GLY A 215 -7.71 -6.29 -22.50
N ARG A 216 -7.79 -6.79 -23.75
CA ARG A 216 -6.68 -6.72 -24.73
C ARG A 216 -6.23 -5.28 -25.01
N ASP A 217 -7.16 -4.38 -25.28
CA ASP A 217 -6.84 -2.99 -25.64
C ASP A 217 -6.17 -2.24 -24.47
N ASP A 218 -6.66 -2.46 -23.25
CA ASP A 218 -6.12 -1.88 -22.02
C ASP A 218 -4.74 -2.46 -21.68
N LEU A 219 -4.53 -3.76 -21.94
CA LEU A 219 -3.22 -4.41 -21.79
C LEU A 219 -2.18 -3.78 -22.73
N GLU A 220 -2.51 -3.61 -24.01
CA GLU A 220 -1.61 -2.98 -24.98
C GLU A 220 -1.29 -1.51 -24.61
N ARG A 221 -2.29 -0.76 -24.14
CA ARG A 221 -2.09 0.60 -23.62
C ARG A 221 -1.12 0.59 -22.44
N THR A 222 -1.37 -0.25 -21.45
CA THR A 222 -0.57 -0.30 -20.23
C THR A 222 0.87 -0.74 -20.53
N ILE A 223 1.07 -1.72 -21.42
CA ILE A 223 2.40 -2.14 -21.88
C ILE A 223 3.17 -0.93 -22.44
N ARG A 224 2.57 -0.15 -23.34
CA ARG A 224 3.23 1.06 -23.89
C ARG A 224 3.56 2.09 -22.80
N GLY A 225 2.66 2.27 -21.83
CA GLY A 225 2.91 3.11 -20.66
C GLY A 225 4.11 2.63 -19.85
N ARG A 226 4.20 1.32 -19.57
CA ARG A 226 5.33 0.73 -18.82
C ARG A 226 6.65 0.86 -19.60
N GLU A 227 6.67 0.62 -20.91
CA GLU A 227 7.89 0.73 -21.73
C GLU A 227 8.43 2.17 -21.83
N THR A 228 7.57 3.18 -21.61
CA THR A 228 7.94 4.59 -21.66
C THR A 228 8.08 5.24 -20.28
N ALA A 229 7.89 4.47 -19.21
CA ALA A 229 8.07 4.95 -17.84
C ALA A 229 9.51 5.38 -17.60
N GLU A 230 9.69 6.53 -16.93
CA GLU A 230 11.01 7.06 -16.57
C GLU A 230 11.80 6.06 -15.71
N ALA A 231 11.10 5.45 -14.75
CA ALA A 231 11.65 4.42 -13.88
C ALA A 231 10.62 3.32 -13.59
N ARG A 232 11.13 2.10 -13.41
CA ARG A 232 10.38 0.94 -12.93
C ARG A 232 11.16 0.29 -11.79
N TYR A 233 10.47 -0.28 -10.82
CA TYR A 233 11.09 -0.78 -9.61
C TYR A 233 10.71 -2.23 -9.38
N PHE A 234 11.69 -3.07 -9.11
CA PHE A 234 11.49 -4.50 -8.92
C PHE A 234 12.10 -4.97 -7.61
N ASP A 235 11.49 -5.99 -7.04
CA ASP A 235 12.02 -6.79 -5.96
C ASP A 235 12.16 -8.23 -6.45
N VAL A 236 13.40 -8.71 -6.53
CA VAL A 236 13.75 -10.01 -7.13
C VAL A 236 14.11 -10.97 -6.01
N TRP A 237 13.28 -11.97 -5.78
CA TRP A 237 13.44 -12.95 -4.70
C TRP A 237 14.16 -14.19 -5.19
N HIS A 238 15.22 -14.59 -4.49
CA HIS A 238 16.10 -15.70 -4.89
C HIS A 238 15.56 -17.05 -4.37
N GLY A 239 14.27 -17.29 -4.58
CA GLY A 239 13.62 -18.49 -4.08
C GLY A 239 13.49 -18.50 -2.55
N PHE A 240 13.68 -19.69 -1.96
CA PHE A 240 13.72 -19.86 -0.50
C PHE A 240 15.14 -19.74 0.08
N ALA A 241 16.10 -19.19 -0.69
CA ALA A 241 17.45 -19.01 -0.21
C ALA A 241 17.48 -18.00 0.94
N THR A 242 18.26 -18.30 1.98
CA THR A 242 18.40 -17.43 3.14
C THR A 242 19.85 -17.16 3.49
N GLU A 243 20.16 -15.93 3.90
CA GLU A 243 21.43 -15.51 4.49
C GLU A 243 21.16 -14.83 5.84
N ASP A 244 21.88 -15.24 6.89
CA ASP A 244 21.66 -14.78 8.27
C ASP A 244 20.20 -14.92 8.75
N GLY A 245 19.50 -15.96 8.31
CA GLY A 245 18.09 -16.20 8.65
C GLY A 245 17.09 -15.27 7.96
N ARG A 246 17.51 -14.54 6.91
CA ARG A 246 16.65 -13.69 6.09
C ARG A 246 16.63 -14.18 4.66
N TYR A 247 15.48 -14.05 3.98
CA TYR A 247 15.40 -14.37 2.56
C TYR A 247 16.29 -13.45 1.73
N LEU A 248 16.94 -14.03 0.73
CA LEU A 248 17.76 -13.30 -0.22
C LEU A 248 16.89 -12.69 -1.31
N HIS A 249 17.04 -11.38 -1.50
CA HIS A 249 16.35 -10.64 -2.54
C HIS A 249 17.18 -9.42 -2.98
N ASP A 250 17.00 -8.99 -4.23
CA ASP A 250 17.64 -7.83 -4.84
C ASP A 250 16.58 -6.79 -5.23
N LEU A 251 16.72 -5.57 -4.71
CA LEU A 251 15.96 -4.42 -5.17
C LEU A 251 16.59 -3.86 -6.44
N VAL A 252 15.77 -3.59 -7.45
CA VAL A 252 16.21 -3.11 -8.76
C VAL A 252 15.42 -1.88 -9.16
N ARG A 253 16.11 -0.86 -9.63
CA ARG A 253 15.55 0.27 -10.35
C ARG A 253 15.97 0.16 -11.81
N ARG A 254 15.00 0.03 -12.71
CA ARG A 254 15.21 0.10 -14.16
C ARG A 254 14.93 1.51 -14.66
N THR A 255 15.87 2.12 -15.36
CA THR A 255 15.72 3.44 -16.02
C THR A 255 16.18 3.33 -17.46
N GLY A 256 15.23 3.41 -18.41
CA GLY A 256 15.49 3.06 -19.81
C GLY A 256 16.06 1.63 -19.93
N SER A 257 17.30 1.50 -20.40
CA SER A 257 18.00 0.22 -20.56
C SER A 257 18.98 -0.12 -19.42
N SER A 258 19.05 0.68 -18.36
CA SER A 258 19.94 0.43 -17.22
C SER A 258 19.17 -0.14 -16.05
N ASP A 259 19.71 -1.21 -15.47
CA ASP A 259 19.25 -1.79 -14.21
C ASP A 259 20.28 -1.45 -13.12
N ASP A 260 19.81 -0.85 -12.03
CA ASP A 260 20.61 -0.50 -10.86
C ASP A 260 20.05 -1.15 -9.60
N THR A 261 20.92 -1.54 -8.66
CA THR A 261 20.55 -1.98 -7.32
C THR A 261 21.07 -0.99 -6.28
N PRO A 262 20.40 -0.82 -5.13
CA PRO A 262 20.94 -0.03 -4.04
C PRO A 262 22.34 -0.50 -3.61
N ASP A 263 23.23 0.46 -3.34
CA ASP A 263 24.55 0.23 -2.73
C ASP A 263 24.73 1.27 -1.63
N ASP A 264 24.43 0.88 -0.39
CA ASP A 264 24.25 1.80 0.73
C ASP A 264 23.20 2.90 0.39
N LEU A 265 23.61 4.17 0.29
CA LEU A 265 22.77 5.30 -0.12
C LEU A 265 22.80 5.56 -1.63
N GLY A 266 23.71 4.91 -2.35
CA GLY A 266 23.96 5.07 -3.77
C GLY A 266 23.20 4.06 -4.64
N TRP A 267 23.68 3.97 -5.87
CA TRP A 267 23.24 3.03 -6.89
C TRP A 267 24.46 2.40 -7.52
N ARG A 268 24.38 1.10 -7.79
CA ARG A 268 25.35 0.40 -8.61
C ARG A 268 24.63 -0.38 -9.70
N HIS A 269 25.27 -0.52 -10.85
CA HIS A 269 24.74 -1.31 -11.94
C HIS A 269 24.52 -2.78 -11.51
N THR A 270 23.45 -3.39 -11.98
CA THR A 270 23.12 -4.81 -11.76
C THR A 270 22.60 -5.45 -13.04
N ASP A 271 22.79 -6.76 -13.17
CA ASP A 271 22.28 -7.57 -14.28
C ASP A 271 21.21 -8.57 -13.83
N VAL A 272 20.72 -8.47 -12.59
CA VAL A 272 19.90 -9.49 -11.93
C VAL A 272 18.63 -9.88 -12.72
N LEU A 273 17.97 -8.92 -13.37
CA LEU A 273 16.78 -9.17 -14.19
C LEU A 273 17.08 -9.95 -15.48
N THR A 274 18.33 -9.97 -15.94
CA THR A 274 18.76 -10.73 -17.13
C THR A 274 19.24 -12.14 -16.81
N ARG A 275 19.48 -12.45 -15.53
CA ARG A 275 20.04 -13.72 -15.04
C ARG A 275 19.09 -14.49 -14.12
N LEU A 276 17.79 -14.22 -14.20
CA LEU A 276 16.78 -14.88 -13.37
C LEU A 276 16.89 -16.41 -13.45
N GLU A 277 17.00 -17.07 -12.31
CA GLU A 277 17.13 -18.53 -12.23
C GLU A 277 15.78 -19.23 -12.01
N PRO A 278 15.66 -20.53 -12.35
CA PRO A 278 14.47 -21.30 -12.00
C PRO A 278 14.17 -21.25 -10.50
N GLY A 279 12.94 -20.87 -10.15
CA GLY A 279 12.49 -20.77 -8.77
C GLY A 279 12.58 -19.38 -8.17
N TRP A 280 13.27 -18.44 -8.82
CA TRP A 280 13.19 -17.02 -8.47
C TRP A 280 11.83 -16.45 -8.89
N TRP A 281 11.38 -15.40 -8.21
CA TRP A 281 10.18 -14.66 -8.58
C TRP A 281 10.40 -13.16 -8.44
N VAL A 282 9.62 -12.38 -9.20
CA VAL A 282 9.77 -10.93 -9.30
C VAL A 282 8.46 -10.25 -8.91
N VAL A 283 8.56 -9.20 -8.12
CA VAL A 283 7.46 -8.26 -7.85
C VAL A 283 7.86 -6.90 -8.38
N GLU A 284 6.96 -6.22 -9.09
CA GLU A 284 7.19 -4.85 -9.52
C GLU A 284 6.50 -3.94 -8.51
N LEU A 285 7.29 -3.07 -7.90
CA LEU A 285 6.85 -2.19 -6.83
C LEU A 285 6.45 -0.84 -7.42
N GLY A 286 5.38 -0.26 -6.87
CA GLY A 286 5.18 1.17 -7.01
C GLY A 286 6.27 1.95 -6.27
N GLU A 287 6.40 3.24 -6.62
CA GLU A 287 7.50 4.07 -6.13
C GLU A 287 7.48 4.19 -4.59
N ARG A 288 6.31 4.24 -3.95
CA ARG A 288 6.19 4.31 -2.49
C ARG A 288 6.72 3.04 -1.84
N ASN A 289 6.28 1.88 -2.34
CA ASN A 289 6.67 0.58 -1.80
C ASN A 289 8.17 0.32 -2.01
N PHE A 290 8.71 0.65 -3.18
CA PHE A 290 10.14 0.54 -3.45
C PHE A 290 10.99 1.40 -2.52
N ARG A 291 10.57 2.65 -2.30
CA ARG A 291 11.23 3.56 -1.35
C ARG A 291 11.28 2.95 0.05
N GLY A 292 10.18 2.37 0.51
CA GLY A 292 10.11 1.66 1.81
C GLY A 292 11.09 0.49 1.88
N ALA A 293 11.09 -0.37 0.87
CA ALA A 293 12.01 -1.50 0.77
C ALA A 293 13.47 -1.05 0.76
N ARG A 294 13.81 -0.01 -0.02
CA ARG A 294 15.16 0.56 -0.09
C ARG A 294 15.63 1.10 1.26
N TYR A 295 14.75 1.79 1.98
CA TYR A 295 15.05 2.25 3.34
C TYR A 295 15.36 1.07 4.28
N VAL A 296 14.54 0.02 4.27
CA VAL A 296 14.75 -1.16 5.13
C VAL A 296 16.08 -1.87 4.80
N ALA A 297 16.42 -1.94 3.51
CA ALA A 297 17.71 -2.48 3.05
C ALA A 297 18.88 -1.65 3.59
N ALA A 298 18.87 -0.32 3.38
CA ALA A 298 19.90 0.59 3.86
C ALA A 298 20.01 0.57 5.40
N LEU A 299 18.87 0.60 6.11
CA LEU A 299 18.82 0.50 7.57
C LEU A 299 19.48 -0.79 8.07
N THR A 300 19.16 -1.93 7.44
CA THR A 300 19.72 -3.23 7.80
C THR A 300 21.24 -3.23 7.61
N GLU A 301 21.71 -2.84 6.43
CA GLU A 301 23.13 -2.89 6.09
C GLU A 301 23.94 -1.96 6.99
N ARG A 302 23.50 -0.71 7.14
CA ARG A 302 24.15 0.28 8.00
C ARG A 302 24.10 -0.11 9.47
N SER A 303 23.00 -0.71 9.93
CA SER A 303 22.92 -1.20 11.31
C SER A 303 23.92 -2.30 11.59
N ARG A 304 24.20 -3.19 10.62
CA ARG A 304 25.26 -4.20 10.73
C ARG A 304 26.65 -3.55 10.69
N ARG A 305 26.87 -2.65 9.72
CA ARG A 305 28.16 -1.99 9.46
C ARG A 305 28.62 -1.12 10.64
N PHE A 306 27.71 -0.39 11.26
CA PHE A 306 28.02 0.54 12.35
C PHE A 306 27.67 -0.03 13.74
N HIS A 307 27.28 -1.31 13.82
CA HIS A 307 27.04 -1.97 15.10
C HIS A 307 28.29 -1.94 15.98
N GLY A 308 28.13 -1.57 17.25
CA GLY A 308 29.22 -1.58 18.23
C GLY A 308 30.27 -0.48 18.05
N GLN A 309 30.02 0.51 17.18
CA GLN A 309 30.86 1.71 17.12
C GLN A 309 30.67 2.61 18.35
N PRO A 310 31.70 3.37 18.77
CA PRO A 310 31.70 4.10 20.04
C PRO A 310 30.55 5.10 20.23
N HIS A 311 29.99 5.62 19.14
CA HIS A 311 29.04 6.74 19.19
C HIS A 311 27.70 6.48 18.47
N ASP A 312 27.45 5.28 17.91
CA ASP A 312 26.19 4.84 17.25
C ASP A 312 25.32 6.02 16.71
N TYR A 313 25.91 6.78 15.78
CA TYR A 313 25.31 8.00 15.25
C TYR A 313 24.10 7.68 14.37
N ARG A 314 23.09 8.54 14.44
CA ARG A 314 21.83 8.42 13.71
C ARG A 314 21.48 9.74 13.02
N ALA A 315 21.19 9.65 11.73
CA ALA A 315 20.45 10.68 11.02
C ALA A 315 18.95 10.51 11.30
N VAL A 316 18.26 11.58 11.65
CA VAL A 316 16.83 11.55 11.99
C VAL A 316 16.02 12.32 10.95
N PHE A 317 14.90 11.71 10.55
CA PHE A 317 13.99 12.19 9.52
C PHE A 317 12.56 12.22 10.08
N ARG A 318 11.71 13.12 9.58
CA ARG A 318 10.28 13.18 9.92
C ARG A 318 9.61 11.81 9.70
N LYS A 319 8.48 11.53 10.35
CA LYS A 319 7.64 10.33 10.13
C LYS A 319 6.29 10.72 9.52
N ASP A 320 6.31 11.07 8.24
CA ASP A 320 5.11 11.24 7.41
C ASP A 320 5.09 10.18 6.28
N ASP A 321 3.94 9.90 5.69
CA ASP A 321 3.79 8.88 4.62
C ASP A 321 4.63 9.11 3.35
N ARG A 322 5.23 10.30 3.21
CA ARG A 322 6.15 10.68 2.12
C ARG A 322 7.62 10.33 2.42
N VAL A 323 7.94 9.85 3.62
CA VAL A 323 9.29 9.80 4.20
C VAL A 323 10.26 8.87 3.50
N TYR A 324 9.81 7.72 3.02
CA TYR A 324 10.75 6.79 2.39
C TYR A 324 11.40 7.37 1.11
N SER A 325 10.86 8.44 0.53
CA SER A 325 11.48 9.17 -0.59
C SER A 325 12.80 9.85 -0.25
N ASN A 326 12.97 10.28 1.00
CA ASN A 326 14.04 11.20 1.40
C ASN A 326 15.00 10.61 2.43
N VAL A 327 14.71 9.47 3.05
CA VAL A 327 15.55 8.92 4.13
C VAL A 327 16.91 8.44 3.63
N CYS A 328 17.01 8.05 2.36
CA CYS A 328 18.29 7.72 1.73
C CYS A 328 19.06 8.94 1.21
N ASP A 329 18.52 10.15 1.37
CA ASP A 329 19.18 11.42 1.04
C ASP A 329 19.51 12.17 2.34
N LEU A 330 20.79 12.14 2.73
CA LEU A 330 21.29 12.82 3.92
C LEU A 330 21.12 14.35 3.86
N GLY A 331 20.80 14.94 2.70
CA GLY A 331 20.43 16.35 2.60
C GLY A 331 19.16 16.72 3.39
N ASN A 332 18.28 15.74 3.63
CA ASN A 332 16.97 15.93 4.27
C ASN A 332 16.96 15.60 5.77
N VAL A 333 18.13 15.43 6.39
CA VAL A 333 18.24 15.17 7.82
C VAL A 333 17.68 16.35 8.62
N LEU A 334 16.78 16.07 9.56
CA LEU A 334 16.21 17.08 10.46
C LEU A 334 17.17 17.40 11.60
N PHE A 335 17.72 16.35 12.21
CA PHE A 335 18.67 16.47 13.31
C PHE A 335 19.52 15.19 13.40
N LEU A 336 20.66 15.32 14.07
CA LEU A 336 21.57 14.22 14.33
C LEU A 336 21.37 13.75 15.77
N ALA A 337 21.43 12.45 15.98
CA ALA A 337 21.38 11.85 17.30
C ALA A 337 22.55 10.89 17.49
N LYS A 338 22.90 10.59 18.73
CA LYS A 338 23.72 9.43 19.08
C LYS A 338 22.96 8.56 20.06
N ARG A 339 22.99 7.25 19.84
CA ARG A 339 22.39 6.29 20.77
C ARG A 339 23.36 6.03 21.91
N LEU A 340 22.90 6.19 23.15
CA LEU A 340 23.71 5.86 24.31
C LEU A 340 23.69 4.35 24.57
N PRO A 341 24.82 3.75 25.01
CA PRO A 341 24.87 2.33 25.36
C PRO A 341 24.17 2.10 26.71
N ASN A 342 22.84 2.08 26.71
CA ASN A 342 22.02 1.66 27.84
C ASN A 342 21.28 0.35 27.48
N PRO A 343 21.55 -0.77 28.18
CA PRO A 343 20.91 -2.05 27.89
C PRO A 343 19.46 -2.15 28.39
N TYR A 344 19.00 -1.18 29.19
CA TYR A 344 17.67 -1.20 29.81
C TYR A 344 16.69 -0.20 29.18
N GLU A 345 17.18 0.91 28.62
CA GLU A 345 16.35 1.96 28.01
C GLU A 345 16.98 2.51 26.72
N LEU A 346 16.16 2.86 25.74
CA LEU A 346 16.60 3.53 24.52
C LEU A 346 16.82 5.02 24.80
N GLU A 347 18.02 5.36 25.28
CA GLU A 347 18.45 6.75 25.48
C GLU A 347 19.19 7.29 24.26
N TYR A 348 18.88 8.54 23.91
CA TYR A 348 19.52 9.26 22.81
C TYR A 348 19.98 10.64 23.29
N GLU A 349 21.07 11.13 22.72
CA GLU A 349 21.42 12.56 22.79
C GLU A 349 21.28 13.18 21.41
N LEU A 350 20.68 14.35 21.34
CA LEU A 350 20.53 15.15 20.13
C LEU A 350 21.71 16.09 19.98
N TRP A 351 22.21 16.23 18.76
CA TRP A 351 23.21 17.22 18.42
C TRP A 351 22.56 18.60 18.24
N THR A 352 23.12 19.60 18.91
CA THR A 352 22.78 21.02 18.75
C THR A 352 24.07 21.83 18.53
N PRO A 353 24.00 23.08 18.04
CA PRO A 353 25.18 23.95 17.95
C PRO A 353 25.90 24.14 19.30
N ASP A 354 25.18 24.04 20.41
CA ASP A 354 25.71 24.16 21.77
C ASP A 354 26.25 22.83 22.33
N GLY A 355 26.20 21.74 21.55
CA GLY A 355 26.66 20.41 21.91
C GLY A 355 25.54 19.38 22.05
N TRP A 356 25.85 18.27 22.73
CA TRP A 356 24.92 17.15 22.93
C TRP A 356 23.91 17.47 24.04
N GLN A 357 22.62 17.31 23.73
CA GLN A 357 21.53 17.46 24.71
C GLN A 357 20.81 16.12 24.91
N PRO A 358 20.58 15.67 26.17
CA PRO A 358 19.80 14.47 26.44
C PRO A 358 18.38 14.60 25.91
N THR A 359 17.85 13.54 25.31
CA THR A 359 16.43 13.44 24.97
C THR A 359 15.85 12.11 25.43
N SER A 360 14.66 12.14 26.00
CA SER A 360 13.87 10.94 26.24
C SER A 360 12.80 10.80 25.15
N THR A 361 12.60 9.57 24.67
CA THR A 361 11.37 9.11 23.97
C THR A 361 11.03 9.73 22.59
N MET A 362 11.67 10.80 22.14
CA MET A 362 11.27 11.51 20.90
C MET A 362 11.40 10.65 19.63
N LEU A 363 12.40 9.75 19.53
CA LEU A 363 12.66 9.02 18.26
C LEU A 363 11.63 7.95 17.89
N LEU A 364 10.64 7.64 18.73
CA LEU A 364 9.53 6.72 18.37
C LEU A 364 8.61 7.31 17.28
N GLU A 365 8.58 8.64 17.19
CA GLU A 365 7.81 9.41 16.20
C GLU A 365 8.65 9.80 14.98
N TYR A 366 9.87 9.30 14.83
CA TYR A 366 10.76 9.63 13.72
C TYR A 366 11.31 8.38 13.04
N THR A 367 11.81 8.55 11.82
CA THR A 367 12.56 7.53 11.10
C THR A 367 14.05 7.81 11.29
N THR A 368 14.86 6.79 11.55
CA THR A 368 16.29 6.97 11.82
C THR A 368 17.15 6.09 10.92
N LEU A 369 18.28 6.61 10.48
CA LEU A 369 19.27 5.83 9.72
C LEU A 369 20.64 5.90 10.42
N PRO A 370 21.31 4.77 10.70
CA PRO A 370 22.70 4.76 11.15
C PRO A 370 23.61 5.51 10.17
N ILE A 371 24.56 6.29 10.67
CA ILE A 371 25.53 7.03 9.85
C ILE A 371 26.96 6.84 10.37
N SER A 372 27.95 7.01 9.50
CA SER A 372 29.36 6.98 9.92
C SER A 372 29.75 8.25 10.68
N GLU A 373 30.90 8.22 11.36
CA GLU A 373 31.45 9.43 11.99
C GLU A 373 31.77 10.51 10.95
N GLU A 374 32.32 10.15 9.79
CA GLU A 374 32.59 11.12 8.72
C GLU A 374 31.30 11.77 8.18
N GLU A 375 30.22 10.99 8.07
CA GLU A 375 28.90 11.51 7.70
C GLU A 375 28.36 12.44 8.76
N PHE A 376 28.46 12.07 10.04
CA PHE A 376 28.11 12.94 11.16
C PHE A 376 28.88 14.27 11.10
N GLN A 377 30.20 14.23 10.97
CA GLN A 377 31.03 15.45 10.92
C GLN A 377 30.65 16.34 9.74
N ARG A 378 30.32 15.76 8.58
CA ARG A 378 29.86 16.51 7.41
C ARG A 378 28.51 17.17 7.64
N LEU A 379 27.58 16.47 8.27
CA LEU A 379 26.22 16.96 8.54
C LEU A 379 26.17 17.95 9.71
N ALA A 380 27.08 17.83 10.69
CA ALA A 380 27.21 18.71 11.84
C ALA A 380 27.96 20.01 11.52
N ALA A 381 28.67 20.07 10.40
CA ALA A 381 29.40 21.26 9.99
C ALA A 381 28.43 22.43 9.69
N PRO A 382 28.76 23.68 10.09
CA PRO A 382 27.93 24.83 9.77
C PRO A 382 27.75 24.98 8.26
N ARG A 383 26.51 25.02 7.78
CA ARG A 383 26.21 25.29 6.37
C ARG A 383 26.62 26.73 6.06
N GLN A 384 27.50 26.92 5.08
CA GLN A 384 28.02 28.25 4.72
C GLN A 384 26.97 29.17 4.04
N ASP A 385 25.80 28.62 3.66
CA ASP A 385 24.79 29.33 2.86
C ASP A 385 23.44 29.54 3.57
N GLU A 386 23.32 29.27 4.88
CA GLU A 386 22.13 29.71 5.63
C GLU A 386 22.38 31.14 6.12
N PRO A 387 21.67 32.16 5.60
CA PRO A 387 21.73 33.50 6.20
C PRO A 387 21.32 33.36 7.66
N GLY A 388 22.19 33.83 8.54
CA GLY A 388 22.03 33.69 9.97
C GLY A 388 20.62 34.04 10.42
N VAL A 389 20.08 33.20 11.30
CA VAL A 389 18.79 33.38 12.00
C VAL A 389 18.76 34.68 12.84
N ASP A 390 19.83 35.48 12.83
CA ASP A 390 19.93 36.78 13.49
C ASP A 390 19.20 37.95 12.79
N ASP A 391 18.60 37.76 11.60
CA ASP A 391 17.94 38.87 10.86
C ASP A 391 16.39 38.84 10.87
N LEU A 392 15.76 38.10 11.80
CA LEU A 392 14.32 38.21 12.10
C LEU A 392 14.03 38.98 13.40
N GLY A 393 14.98 39.79 13.84
CA GLY A 393 14.89 40.52 15.11
C GLY A 393 15.25 42.00 15.03
N ARG A 394 14.63 42.79 14.15
CA ARG A 394 14.42 44.24 14.34
C ARG A 394 13.14 44.76 13.70
#